data_AF-A0A9D4RU37-F1
#
_entry.id   AF-A0A9D4RU37-F1
#
_cell.length_a   1.000
_cell.length_b   1.000
_cell.length_c   1.000
_cell.angle_alpha   90.00
_cell.angle_beta   90.00
_cell.angle_gamma   90.00
#
_symmetry.space_group_name_H-M   'P 1'
#
loop_
_entity.id
_entity.type
_entity.pdbx_description
1 polymer ?
#
loop_
_entity_poly.entity_id
_entity_poly.type
_entity_poly.pdbx_seq_one_letter_code
_entity_poly.pdbx_strand_id
1 'polypeptide(L)'
;MANSGAVSKRKAAEMFRIPKSTLMDKLAGRTPEHRARLDPFTVLTEAEENALVEYRTGMASIGYQVTSNELCLEVKKSLIETPFQTIPQVEIE
;
A
#
# COMPACT_ATOMS: atom_id res chain seq x y z
N MET A 1 -36.00 -2.32 -14.87
CA MET A 1 -35.11 -2.53 -13.69
C MET A 1 -33.73 -2.06 -14.07
N ALA A 2 -33.28 -0.92 -13.52
CA ALA A 2 -31.98 -0.34 -13.81
C ALA A 2 -30.89 -1.13 -13.07
N ASN A 3 -29.94 -1.72 -13.79
CA ASN A 3 -28.84 -2.47 -13.18
C ASN A 3 -27.87 -1.49 -12.49
N SER A 4 -27.87 -1.55 -11.17
CA SER A 4 -26.95 -0.89 -10.24
C SER A 4 -25.49 -1.09 -10.65
N GLY A 5 -24.86 -0.11 -11.30
CA GLY A 5 -23.40 0.05 -11.44
C GLY A 5 -22.55 -1.15 -11.91
N ALA A 6 -23.18 -2.25 -12.32
CA ALA A 6 -22.51 -3.54 -12.45
C ALA A 6 -21.80 -3.62 -13.79
N VAL A 7 -20.47 -3.62 -13.75
CA VAL A 7 -19.62 -3.73 -14.93
C VAL A 7 -19.47 -5.21 -15.29
N SER A 8 -19.65 -5.54 -16.58
CA SER A 8 -19.43 -6.92 -17.05
C SER A 8 -17.97 -7.34 -16.86
N LYS A 9 -17.71 -8.63 -16.62
CA LYS A 9 -16.34 -9.16 -16.41
C LYS A 9 -15.38 -8.78 -17.55
N ARG A 10 -15.87 -8.71 -18.79
CA ARG A 10 -15.08 -8.24 -19.94
C ARG A 10 -14.71 -6.77 -19.78
N LYS A 11 -15.70 -5.93 -19.46
CA LYS A 11 -15.50 -4.49 -19.31
C LYS A 11 -14.61 -4.15 -18.11
N ALA A 12 -14.69 -4.94 -17.04
CA ALA A 12 -13.79 -4.82 -15.89
C ALA A 12 -12.34 -5.18 -16.26
N ALA A 13 -12.12 -6.27 -17.00
CA ALA A 13 -10.78 -6.66 -17.46
C ALA A 13 -10.13 -5.59 -18.35
N GLU A 14 -10.90 -4.99 -19.26
CA GLU A 14 -10.47 -3.85 -20.08
C GLU A 14 -10.15 -2.61 -19.24
N MET A 15 -11.01 -2.27 -18.27
CA MET A 15 -10.85 -1.11 -17.38
C MET A 15 -9.55 -1.19 -16.57
N PHE A 16 -9.26 -2.37 -16.00
CA PHE A 16 -8.07 -2.61 -15.19
C PHE A 16 -6.85 -3.02 -16.03
N ARG A 17 -6.98 -3.15 -17.36
CA ARG A 17 -5.92 -3.57 -18.28
C ARG A 17 -5.25 -4.88 -17.87
N ILE A 18 -6.04 -5.86 -17.42
CA ILE A 18 -5.56 -7.19 -17.03
C ILE A 18 -6.22 -8.28 -17.89
N PRO A 19 -5.56 -9.44 -18.09
CA PRO A 19 -6.19 -10.58 -18.73
C PRO A 19 -7.45 -11.02 -17.98
N LYS A 20 -8.45 -11.52 -18.72
CA LYS A 20 -9.70 -12.03 -18.13
C LYS A 20 -9.45 -13.17 -17.15
N SER A 21 -8.45 -14.03 -17.41
CA SER A 21 -8.02 -15.09 -16.48
C SER A 21 -7.56 -14.50 -15.15
N THR A 22 -6.68 -13.50 -15.17
CA THR A 22 -6.18 -12.80 -13.98
C THR A 22 -7.31 -12.14 -13.18
N LEU A 23 -8.29 -11.52 -13.86
CA LEU A 23 -9.47 -10.99 -13.18
C LEU A 23 -10.27 -12.10 -12.49
N MET A 24 -10.46 -13.24 -13.16
CA MET A 24 -11.18 -14.37 -12.59
C MET A 24 -10.44 -15.01 -11.41
N ASP A 25 -9.11 -15.09 -11.47
CA ASP A 25 -8.29 -15.60 -10.36
C ASP A 25 -8.36 -14.67 -9.14
N LYS A 26 -8.36 -13.35 -9.35
CA LYS A 26 -8.60 -12.36 -8.28
C LYS A 26 -10.00 -12.50 -7.66
N LEU A 27 -11.04 -12.58 -8.50
CA LEU A 27 -12.42 -12.78 -8.03
C LEU A 27 -12.63 -14.13 -7.31
N ALA A 28 -11.84 -15.14 -7.65
CA ALA A 28 -11.84 -16.44 -6.99
C ALA A 28 -10.96 -16.49 -5.73
N GLY A 29 -10.30 -15.38 -5.36
CA GLY A 29 -9.40 -15.31 -4.20
C GLY A 29 -8.08 -16.06 -4.35
N ARG A 30 -7.73 -16.54 -5.56
CA ARG A 30 -6.48 -17.29 -5.81
C ARG A 30 -5.25 -16.40 -5.75
N THR A 31 -5.43 -15.12 -6.06
CA THR A 31 -4.39 -14.10 -5.92
C THR A 31 -4.93 -12.98 -5.04
N PRO A 32 -4.14 -12.50 -4.05
CA PRO A 32 -4.58 -11.41 -3.19
C PRO A 32 -4.92 -10.16 -4.01
N GLU A 33 -5.96 -9.44 -3.57
CA GLU A 33 -6.40 -8.19 -4.22
C GLU A 33 -5.37 -7.08 -4.03
N HIS A 34 -4.83 -6.96 -2.81
CA HIS A 34 -3.95 -5.88 -2.37
C HIS A 34 -2.45 -6.14 -2.59
N ARG A 35 -2.03 -7.34 -3.01
CA ARG A 35 -0.62 -7.67 -3.23
C ARG A 35 -0.29 -7.75 -4.72
N ALA A 36 0.57 -6.84 -5.18
CA ALA A 36 1.12 -6.88 -6.54
C ALA A 36 2.21 -7.95 -6.71
N ARG A 37 2.89 -8.35 -5.62
CA ARG A 37 3.89 -9.43 -5.60
C ARG A 37 3.39 -10.59 -4.76
N LEU A 38 3.44 -11.78 -5.35
CA LEU A 38 3.21 -13.07 -4.67
C LEU A 38 4.41 -13.48 -3.79
N ASP A 39 5.33 -12.56 -3.52
CA ASP A 39 6.55 -12.88 -2.79
C ASP A 39 6.18 -13.19 -1.34
N PRO A 40 6.54 -14.38 -0.82
CA PRO A 40 6.16 -14.80 0.52
C PRO A 40 6.83 -13.98 1.64
N PHE A 41 7.81 -13.11 1.34
CA PHE A 41 8.63 -12.45 2.35
C PHE A 41 8.54 -10.92 2.30
N THR A 42 7.40 -10.35 2.72
CA THR A 42 7.42 -8.95 3.19
C THR A 42 7.74 -8.98 4.68
N VAL A 43 8.81 -8.28 5.08
CA VAL A 43 9.19 -8.18 6.50
C VAL A 43 8.20 -7.29 7.27
N LEU A 44 7.59 -6.34 6.57
CA LEU A 44 6.61 -5.42 7.11
C LEU A 44 5.19 -5.86 6.75
N THR A 45 4.27 -5.59 7.68
CA THR A 45 2.84 -5.60 7.47
C THR A 45 2.40 -4.34 6.71
N GLU A 46 1.24 -4.39 6.07
CA GLU A 46 0.66 -3.22 5.37
C GLU A 46 0.50 -2.01 6.29
N ALA A 47 0.16 -2.23 7.56
CA ALA A 47 0.05 -1.17 8.57
C ALA A 47 1.39 -0.48 8.84
N GLU A 48 2.48 -1.26 8.95
CA GLU A 48 3.83 -0.73 9.15
C GLU A 48 4.35 0.00 7.92
N GLU A 49 4.06 -0.51 6.72
CA GLU A 49 4.38 0.18 5.47
C GLU A 49 3.65 1.52 5.36
N ASN A 50 2.37 1.57 5.73
CA ASN A 50 1.60 2.82 5.73
C ASN A 50 2.16 3.83 6.74
N ALA A 51 2.52 3.39 7.95
CA ALA A 51 3.15 4.27 8.94
C ALA A 51 4.49 4.87 8.44
N LEU A 52 5.28 4.09 7.69
CA LEU A 52 6.50 4.58 7.05
C LEU A 52 6.24 5.61 5.95
N VAL A 53 5.18 5.40 5.16
CA VAL A 53 4.76 6.36 4.13
C VAL A 53 4.31 7.67 4.77
N GLU A 54 3.52 7.61 5.84
CA GLU A 54 3.10 8.79 6.61
C GLU A 54 4.30 9.53 7.20
N TYR A 55 5.22 8.81 7.85
CA TYR A 55 6.46 9.38 8.37
C TYR A 55 7.27 10.09 7.29
N ARG A 56 7.51 9.43 6.15
CA ARG A 56 8.28 10.02 5.03
C ARG A 56 7.58 11.22 4.45
N THR A 57 6.26 11.18 4.31
CA THR A 57 5.47 12.29 3.77
C THR A 57 5.48 13.47 4.73
N GLY A 58 5.39 13.24 6.05
CA GLY A 58 5.51 14.26 7.08
C GLY A 58 6.91 14.88 7.14
N MET A 59 7.97 14.10 6.97
CA MET A 59 9.33 14.66 6.86
C MET A 59 9.49 15.51 5.59
N ALA A 60 8.95 15.05 4.47
CA ALA A 60 9.00 15.80 3.23
C ALA A 60 8.23 17.13 3.31
N SER A 61 7.09 17.18 4.03
CA SER A 61 6.29 18.41 4.16
C SER A 61 6.99 19.50 4.97
N ILE A 62 7.84 19.14 5.93
CA ILE A 62 8.69 20.08 6.69
C ILE A 62 10.02 20.40 5.98
N GLY A 63 10.21 19.92 4.75
CA GLY A 63 11.42 20.16 3.95
C GLY A 63 12.60 19.24 4.29
N TYR A 64 12.38 18.21 5.11
CA TYR A 64 13.41 17.23 5.45
C TYR A 64 13.38 16.04 4.49
N GLN A 65 14.44 15.88 3.71
CA GLN A 65 14.58 14.75 2.77
C GLN A 65 15.18 13.55 3.48
N VAL A 66 14.37 12.52 3.73
CA VAL A 66 14.85 11.24 4.29
C VAL A 66 15.47 10.40 3.17
N THR A 67 16.73 10.03 3.33
CA THR A 67 17.44 9.14 2.39
C THR A 67 17.03 7.67 2.59
N SER A 68 17.26 6.83 1.58
CA SER A 68 16.93 5.40 1.66
C SER A 68 17.67 4.68 2.80
N ASN A 69 18.90 5.11 3.11
CA ASN A 69 19.69 4.51 4.19
C ASN A 69 19.13 4.84 5.57
N GLU A 70 18.73 6.10 5.79
CA GLU A 70 18.10 6.55 7.03
C GLU A 70 16.76 5.85 7.23
N LEU A 71 15.95 5.73 6.18
CA LEU A 71 14.68 5.01 6.24
C LEU A 71 14.90 3.54 6.63
N CYS A 72 15.90 2.87 6.04
CA CYS A 72 16.26 1.49 6.40
C CYS A 72 16.76 1.36 7.84
N LEU A 73 17.51 2.35 8.35
CA LEU A 73 17.97 2.35 9.74
C LEU A 73 16.78 2.51 10.69
N GLU A 74 15.82 3.36 10.35
CA GLU A 74 14.63 3.59 11.15
C GLU A 74 13.74 2.34 11.21
N VAL A 75 13.56 1.65 10.07
CA VAL A 75 12.91 0.34 10.02
C VAL A 75 13.62 -0.70 10.87
N LYS A 76 14.96 -0.74 10.84
CA LYS A 76 15.71 -1.69 11.68
C LYS A 76 15.51 -1.41 13.17
N LYS A 77 15.40 -0.14 13.57
CA LYS A 77 15.13 0.24 14.97
C LYS A 77 13.70 -0.14 15.38
N SER A 78 12.71 0.17 14.56
CA SER A 78 11.29 -0.09 14.87
C SER A 78 10.98 -1.59 15.01
N LEU A 79 11.73 -2.45 14.32
CA LEU A 79 11.65 -3.90 14.45
C LEU A 79 12.18 -4.44 15.79
N ILE A 80 12.95 -3.63 16.54
CA ILE A 80 13.59 -4.01 17.81
C ILE A 80 12.92 -3.29 18.99
N GLU A 81 12.62 -2.00 18.86
CA GLU A 81 12.12 -1.13 19.93
C GLU A 81 10.82 -0.44 19.51
N THR A 82 9.70 -1.16 19.60
CA THR A 82 8.31 -0.66 19.48
C THR A 82 7.86 -0.04 18.12
N PRO A 83 6.57 -0.14 17.76
CA PRO A 83 6.07 0.28 16.45
C PRO A 83 6.12 1.80 16.24
N PHE A 84 6.21 2.22 14.98
CA PHE A 84 6.20 3.61 14.53
C PHE A 84 5.05 4.43 15.13
N GLN A 85 5.37 5.59 15.70
CA GLN A 85 4.37 6.55 16.16
C GLN A 85 3.98 7.48 15.01
N THR A 86 2.67 7.56 14.72
CA THR A 86 2.09 8.48 13.75
C THR A 86 2.41 9.93 14.16
N ILE A 87 3.02 10.69 13.25
CA ILE A 87 3.23 12.12 13.46
C ILE A 87 1.87 12.81 13.32
N PRO A 88 1.43 13.63 14.29
CA PRO A 88 0.18 14.39 14.16
C PRO A 88 0.26 15.31 12.94
N GLN A 89 -0.81 15.32 12.15
CA GLN A 89 -0.95 16.22 11.01
C GLN A 89 -0.81 17.65 11.51
N VAL A 90 0.25 18.35 11.07
CA VAL A 90 0.39 19.79 11.29
C VAL A 90 -0.60 20.46 10.34
N GLU A 91 -1.70 20.96 10.90
CA GLU A 91 -2.62 21.84 10.20
C GLU A 91 -1.85 23.09 9.76
N ILE A 92 -1.66 23.24 8.45
CA ILE A 92 -1.11 24.46 7.87
C ILE A 92 -2.31 25.40 7.69
N GLU A 93 -2.38 26.45 8.51
CA GLU A 93 -3.31 27.59 8.35
C GLU A 93 -3.06 28.38 7.06
#